data_AF-A0A2R7L8Y0-F1
#
_entry.id   AF-A0A2R7L8Y0-F1
#
_cell.length_a   1.000
_cell.length_b   1.000
_cell.length_c   1.000
_cell.angle_alpha   90.00
_cell.angle_beta   90.00
_cell.angle_gamma   90.00
#
_symmetry.space_group_name_H-M   'P 1'
#
loop_
_entity.id
_entity.type
_entity.pdbx_description
1 polymer ?
#
loop_
_entity_poly.entity_id
_entity_poly.type
_entity_poly.pdbx_seq_one_letter_code
_entity_poly.pdbx_strand_id
1 'polypeptide(L)'
;MAEAAAFRSYMAEAQTIPTTFKSGAEIEKALEVAGGYHHEQLMRGAVVAGAVAALGEPTFVEALRAIPDDRKAMLADMIARNPWMVISLAGAPAAAARVEDAVGGPAARLAANGAAVKQFAYDMQKQAWSKEVSPHHADILKTARTLSETSRKATPEEIATFRTLLETPAAAPASPAAGLQAYSRLTLRALAVAAMTALGQSREENLALLTYAMAEPDSDQCLRMAKLNLFQCLAVAGPRYEDVFCLGQHLVIDTGQCVAKEFGRSTAAPPAAATH
;
A
#
# COMPACT_ATOMS: atom_id res chain seq x y z
N MET A 1 -7.02 7.87 10.61
CA MET A 1 -6.64 9.06 9.79
C MET A 1 -5.14 9.17 9.58
N ALA A 2 -4.31 9.31 10.63
CA ALA A 2 -2.87 9.48 10.48
C ALA A 2 -2.17 8.34 9.71
N GLU A 3 -2.47 7.06 10.02
CA GLU A 3 -1.88 5.93 9.30
C GLU A 3 -2.29 5.89 7.81
N ALA A 4 -3.54 6.24 7.48
CA ALA A 4 -3.99 6.32 6.09
C ALA A 4 -3.33 7.47 5.32
N ALA A 5 -3.15 8.63 5.98
CA ALA A 5 -2.42 9.75 5.40
C ALA A 5 -0.94 9.38 5.16
N ALA A 6 -0.30 8.69 6.10
CA ALA A 6 1.07 8.21 5.95
C ALA A 6 1.19 7.20 4.79
N PHE A 7 0.27 6.24 4.68
CA PHE A 7 0.20 5.31 3.55
C PHE A 7 0.04 6.04 2.22
N ARG A 8 -0.94 6.95 2.13
CA ARG A 8 -1.23 7.71 0.91
C ARG A 8 -0.05 8.57 0.47
N SER A 9 0.60 9.25 1.42
CA SER A 9 1.76 10.09 1.12
C SER A 9 2.95 9.24 0.66
N TYR A 10 3.23 8.12 1.35
CA TYR A 10 4.25 7.16 0.90
C TYR A 10 3.97 6.66 -0.52
N MET A 11 2.75 6.21 -0.81
CA MET A 11 2.41 5.71 -2.15
C MET A 11 2.51 6.81 -3.22
N ALA A 12 2.21 8.06 -2.87
CA ALA A 12 2.34 9.19 -3.79
C ALA A 12 3.82 9.49 -4.08
N GLU A 13 4.67 9.57 -3.05
CA GLU A 13 6.11 9.79 -3.20
C GLU A 13 6.81 8.62 -3.91
N ALA A 14 6.47 7.38 -3.57
CA ALA A 14 7.06 6.21 -4.22
C ALA A 14 6.70 6.15 -5.72
N GLN A 15 5.54 6.68 -6.11
CA GLN A 15 5.15 6.80 -7.53
C GLN A 15 5.95 7.86 -8.30
N THR A 16 6.63 8.80 -7.63
CA THR A 16 7.47 9.82 -8.28
C THR A 16 8.94 9.42 -8.42
N ILE A 17 9.31 8.22 -7.96
CA ILE A 17 10.67 7.68 -8.14
C ILE A 17 11.03 7.69 -9.64
N PRO A 18 12.16 8.31 -10.03
CA PRO A 18 12.60 8.33 -11.41
C PRO A 18 12.79 6.91 -11.97
N THR A 19 12.40 6.68 -13.21
CA THR A 19 12.69 5.43 -13.93
C THR A 19 14.07 5.44 -14.59
N THR A 20 14.77 6.58 -14.56
CA THR A 20 16.13 6.77 -15.07
C THR A 20 16.93 7.64 -14.11
N PHE A 21 18.22 7.38 -13.96
CA PHE A 21 19.11 8.07 -13.04
C PHE A 21 20.33 8.64 -13.76
N LYS A 22 20.79 9.80 -13.29
CA LYS A 22 21.94 10.54 -13.85
C LYS A 22 23.07 10.70 -12.86
N SER A 23 22.86 10.40 -11.57
CA SER A 23 23.87 10.55 -10.52
C SER A 23 23.63 9.61 -9.35
N GLY A 24 24.66 9.39 -8.53
CA GLY A 24 24.56 8.66 -7.27
C GLY A 24 23.57 9.30 -6.28
N ALA A 25 23.54 10.64 -6.20
CA ALA A 25 22.65 11.35 -5.30
C ALA A 25 21.16 11.11 -5.62
N GLU A 26 20.81 10.99 -6.90
CA GLU A 26 19.43 10.63 -7.30
C GLU A 26 19.08 9.20 -6.86
N ILE A 27 20.04 8.26 -6.95
CA ILE A 27 19.85 6.86 -6.53
C ILE A 27 19.64 6.78 -5.01
N GLU A 28 20.51 7.44 -4.24
CA GLU A 28 20.41 7.52 -2.78
C GLU A 28 19.07 8.13 -2.35
N LYS A 29 18.63 9.21 -3.01
CA LYS A 29 17.35 9.83 -2.71
C LYS A 29 16.16 8.91 -2.99
N ALA A 30 16.21 8.16 -4.09
CA ALA A 30 15.17 7.20 -4.42
C ALA A 30 15.13 6.02 -3.44
N LEU A 31 16.29 5.55 -2.97
CA LEU A 31 16.39 4.52 -1.93
C LEU A 31 15.77 4.98 -0.61
N GLU A 32 16.01 6.22 -0.18
CA GLU A 32 15.37 6.80 1.01
C GLU A 32 13.85 6.82 0.89
N VAL A 33 13.32 7.33 -0.23
CA VAL A 33 11.88 7.43 -0.47
C VAL A 33 11.24 6.05 -0.50
N ALA A 34 11.79 5.14 -1.32
CA ALA A 34 11.21 3.81 -1.51
C ALA A 34 11.29 2.97 -0.23
N GLY A 35 12.36 3.13 0.55
CA GLY A 35 12.63 2.44 1.81
C GLY A 35 11.90 3.03 3.03
N GLY A 36 11.33 4.23 2.93
CA GLY A 36 10.79 5.04 4.03
C GLY A 36 9.46 4.57 4.64
N TYR A 37 9.31 3.27 4.87
CA TYR A 37 8.14 2.70 5.54
C TYR A 37 8.50 1.52 6.45
N HIS A 38 7.73 1.41 7.54
CA HIS A 38 7.63 0.22 8.39
C HIS A 38 6.54 -0.72 7.87
N HIS A 39 6.84 -2.02 7.73
CA HIS A 39 5.98 -2.97 7.03
C HIS A 39 4.58 -3.11 7.65
N GLU A 40 4.46 -3.34 8.97
CA GLU A 40 3.15 -3.46 9.62
C GLU A 40 2.34 -2.17 9.52
N GLN A 41 3.02 -1.01 9.63
CA GLN A 41 2.37 0.28 9.61
C GLN A 41 1.83 0.58 8.21
N LEU A 42 2.59 0.24 7.17
CA LEU A 42 2.16 0.40 5.79
C LEU A 42 0.88 -0.41 5.52
N MET A 43 0.82 -1.67 5.98
CA MET A 43 -0.36 -2.52 5.80
C MET A 43 -1.58 -2.02 6.56
N ARG A 44 -1.44 -1.61 7.84
CA ARG A 44 -2.56 -1.00 8.58
C ARG A 44 -3.04 0.28 7.92
N GLY A 45 -2.12 1.15 7.49
CA GLY A 45 -2.44 2.37 6.75
C GLY A 45 -3.18 2.09 5.44
N ALA A 46 -2.79 1.04 4.71
CA ALA A 46 -3.47 0.58 3.51
C ALA A 46 -4.92 0.13 3.80
N VAL A 47 -5.14 -0.64 4.87
CA VAL A 47 -6.49 -1.07 5.30
C VAL A 47 -7.37 0.14 5.61
N VAL A 48 -6.85 1.14 6.34
CA VAL A 48 -7.62 2.36 6.66
C VAL A 48 -7.89 3.19 5.41
N ALA A 49 -6.92 3.32 4.50
CA ALA A 49 -7.13 4.00 3.22
C ALA A 49 -8.19 3.30 2.36
N GLY A 50 -8.20 1.97 2.36
CA GLY A 50 -9.25 1.15 1.76
C GLY A 50 -10.61 1.39 2.41
N ALA A 51 -10.68 1.35 3.73
CA ALA A 51 -11.93 1.56 4.48
C ALA A 51 -12.57 2.91 4.15
N VAL A 52 -11.74 3.95 4.05
CA VAL A 52 -12.13 5.27 3.60
C VAL A 52 -12.73 5.24 2.18
N ALA A 53 -12.10 4.52 1.24
CA ALA A 53 -12.63 4.40 -0.11
C ALA A 53 -13.98 3.68 -0.15
N ALA A 54 -14.15 2.64 0.67
CA ALA A 54 -15.41 1.92 0.83
C ALA A 54 -16.55 2.80 1.38
N LEU A 55 -16.24 3.74 2.28
CA LEU A 55 -17.21 4.73 2.78
C LEU A 55 -17.72 5.69 1.68
N GLY A 56 -17.05 5.74 0.52
CA GLY A 56 -17.53 6.45 -0.65
C GLY A 56 -18.65 5.74 -1.43
N GLU A 57 -19.06 4.53 -1.03
CA GLU A 57 -20.20 3.83 -1.65
C GLU A 57 -21.51 4.08 -0.87
N PRO A 58 -22.45 4.89 -1.40
CA PRO A 58 -23.65 5.27 -0.67
C PRO A 58 -24.54 4.09 -0.28
N THR A 59 -24.73 3.11 -1.17
CA THR A 59 -25.59 1.94 -0.88
C THR A 59 -25.08 1.16 0.34
N PHE A 60 -23.76 1.04 0.45
CA PHE A 60 -23.10 0.38 1.57
C PHE A 60 -23.28 1.15 2.87
N VAL A 61 -23.02 2.45 2.85
CA VAL A 61 -23.15 3.32 4.02
C VAL A 61 -24.60 3.43 4.49
N GLU A 62 -25.55 3.57 3.58
CA GLU A 62 -26.98 3.67 3.89
C GLU A 62 -27.51 2.39 4.52
N ALA A 63 -27.12 1.21 4.00
CA ALA A 63 -27.49 -0.07 4.58
C ALA A 63 -27.04 -0.22 6.04
N LEU A 64 -25.84 0.28 6.36
CA LEU A 64 -25.29 0.25 7.72
C LEU A 64 -25.94 1.31 8.63
N ARG A 65 -26.24 2.50 8.11
CA ARG A 65 -26.94 3.55 8.86
C ARG A 65 -28.38 3.18 9.21
N ALA A 66 -29.02 2.35 8.39
CA ALA A 66 -30.37 1.84 8.62
C ALA A 66 -30.45 0.80 9.75
N ILE A 67 -29.32 0.29 10.25
CA ILE A 67 -29.29 -0.61 11.41
C ILE A 67 -29.78 0.16 12.66
N PRO A 68 -30.74 -0.39 13.44
CA PRO A 68 -31.17 0.19 14.71
C PRO A 68 -30.01 0.41 15.70
N ASP A 69 -30.02 1.52 16.43
CA ASP A 69 -28.92 1.94 17.31
C ASP A 69 -28.55 0.88 18.36
N ASP A 70 -29.54 0.20 18.92
CA ASP A 70 -29.38 -0.88 19.91
C ASP A 70 -28.66 -2.12 19.34
N ARG A 71 -28.58 -2.26 18.00
CA ARG A 71 -27.90 -3.38 17.33
C ARG A 71 -26.53 -3.04 16.76
N LYS A 72 -26.16 -1.75 16.68
CA LYS A 72 -24.91 -1.31 16.01
C LYS A 72 -23.66 -1.84 16.69
N ALA A 73 -23.61 -1.80 18.03
CA ALA A 73 -22.46 -2.26 18.80
C ALA A 73 -22.24 -3.78 18.64
N MET A 74 -23.32 -4.56 18.75
CA MET A 74 -23.28 -6.01 18.57
C MET A 74 -22.81 -6.38 17.16
N LEU A 75 -23.35 -5.73 16.13
CA LEU A 75 -22.96 -5.99 14.74
C LEU A 75 -21.49 -5.64 14.50
N ALA A 76 -20.99 -4.54 15.07
CA ALA A 76 -19.58 -4.15 14.93
C ALA A 76 -18.63 -5.15 15.59
N ASP A 77 -18.95 -5.69 16.77
CA ASP A 77 -18.15 -6.76 17.41
C ASP A 77 -18.13 -8.03 16.54
N MET A 78 -19.29 -8.42 16.00
CA MET A 78 -19.37 -9.58 15.09
C MET A 78 -18.53 -9.37 13.82
N ILE A 79 -18.60 -8.18 13.20
CA ILE A 79 -17.82 -7.82 12.01
C ILE A 79 -16.31 -7.81 12.33
N ALA A 80 -15.91 -7.26 13.47
CA ALA A 80 -14.50 -7.22 13.87
C ALA A 80 -13.91 -8.63 14.04
N ARG A 81 -14.69 -9.58 14.59
CA ARG A 81 -14.30 -10.99 14.76
C ARG A 81 -14.35 -11.77 13.44
N ASN A 82 -15.30 -11.44 12.57
CA ASN A 82 -15.49 -12.10 11.29
C ASN A 82 -15.73 -11.07 10.17
N PRO A 83 -14.65 -10.52 9.57
CA PRO A 83 -14.74 -9.55 8.48
C PRO A 83 -15.54 -10.05 7.27
N TRP A 84 -15.65 -11.36 7.06
CA TRP A 84 -16.43 -11.93 5.96
C TRP A 84 -17.91 -11.54 6.00
N MET A 85 -18.46 -11.22 7.18
CA MET A 85 -19.87 -10.85 7.32
C MET A 85 -20.28 -9.63 6.48
N VAL A 86 -19.33 -8.74 6.17
CA VAL A 86 -19.63 -7.51 5.41
C VAL A 86 -20.07 -7.78 3.98
N ILE A 87 -19.77 -8.94 3.40
CA ILE A 87 -20.14 -9.23 2.01
C ILE A 87 -21.66 -9.36 1.81
N SER A 88 -22.39 -9.66 2.89
CA SER A 88 -23.84 -9.80 2.88
C SER A 88 -24.56 -8.45 2.94
N LEU A 89 -23.84 -7.36 3.15
CA LEU A 89 -24.40 -6.01 3.19
C LEU A 89 -24.68 -5.51 1.77
N ALA A 90 -25.79 -4.78 1.60
CA ALA A 90 -26.06 -4.11 0.34
C ALA A 90 -24.90 -3.16 -0.02
N GLY A 91 -24.55 -3.06 -1.29
CA GLY A 91 -23.43 -2.23 -1.76
C GLY A 91 -22.02 -2.78 -1.47
N ALA A 92 -21.87 -3.89 -0.72
CA ALA A 92 -20.56 -4.44 -0.40
C ALA A 92 -19.67 -4.74 -1.62
N PRO A 93 -20.18 -5.29 -2.74
CA PRO A 93 -19.34 -5.50 -3.93
C PRO A 93 -18.81 -4.20 -4.55
N ALA A 94 -19.63 -3.15 -4.60
CA ALA A 94 -19.22 -1.85 -5.13
C ALA A 94 -18.27 -1.11 -4.17
N ALA A 95 -18.43 -1.31 -2.86
CA ALA A 95 -17.50 -0.83 -1.85
C ALA A 95 -16.14 -1.56 -1.97
N ALA A 96 -16.16 -2.88 -2.18
CA ALA A 96 -14.96 -3.69 -2.36
C ALA A 96 -14.15 -3.24 -3.58
N ALA A 97 -14.82 -3.03 -4.72
CA ALA A 97 -14.18 -2.52 -5.92
C ALA A 97 -13.50 -1.17 -5.69
N ARG A 98 -14.09 -0.28 -4.87
CA ARG A 98 -13.45 0.99 -4.48
C ARG A 98 -12.20 0.77 -3.61
N VAL A 99 -12.20 -0.21 -2.71
CA VAL A 99 -11.00 -0.58 -1.93
C VAL A 99 -9.87 -1.00 -2.87
N GLU A 100 -10.15 -1.94 -3.77
CA GLU A 100 -9.17 -2.49 -4.71
C GLU A 100 -8.61 -1.42 -5.65
N ASP A 101 -9.45 -0.48 -6.11
CA ASP A 101 -9.03 0.65 -6.93
C ASP A 101 -8.19 1.67 -6.15
N ALA A 102 -8.57 1.97 -4.92
CA ALA A 102 -7.90 2.99 -4.11
C ALA A 102 -6.54 2.54 -3.54
N VAL A 103 -6.35 1.22 -3.37
CA VAL A 103 -5.14 0.66 -2.75
C VAL A 103 -4.38 -0.23 -3.74
N GLY A 104 -5.05 -1.26 -4.27
CA GLY A 104 -4.44 -2.23 -5.18
C GLY A 104 -3.99 -1.60 -6.51
N GLY A 105 -4.79 -0.68 -7.07
CA GLY A 105 -4.46 0.04 -8.30
C GLY A 105 -3.13 0.81 -8.24
N PRO A 106 -2.97 1.75 -7.30
CA PRO A 106 -1.69 2.43 -7.08
C PRO A 106 -0.52 1.49 -6.79
N ALA A 107 -0.73 0.41 -6.03
CA ALA A 107 0.30 -0.59 -5.74
C ALA A 107 0.76 -1.35 -6.99
N ALA A 108 -0.18 -1.73 -7.87
CA ALA A 108 0.15 -2.37 -9.14
C ALA A 108 0.93 -1.41 -10.07
N ARG A 109 0.58 -0.12 -10.09
CA ARG A 109 1.37 0.90 -10.82
C ARG A 109 2.77 1.07 -10.24
N LEU A 110 2.90 1.07 -8.91
CA LEU A 110 4.21 1.13 -8.26
C LEU A 110 5.08 -0.06 -8.71
N ALA A 111 4.53 -1.27 -8.72
CA ALA A 111 5.26 -2.45 -9.20
C ALA A 111 5.70 -2.31 -10.68
N ALA A 112 4.83 -1.76 -11.55
CA ALA A 112 5.17 -1.50 -12.95
C ALA A 112 6.29 -0.46 -13.09
N ASN A 113 6.28 0.61 -12.30
CA ASN A 113 7.37 1.59 -12.27
C ASN A 113 8.69 0.94 -11.84
N GLY A 114 8.64 0.03 -10.86
CA GLY A 114 9.81 -0.73 -10.42
C GLY A 114 10.40 -1.61 -11.51
N ALA A 115 9.57 -2.19 -12.39
CA ALA A 115 10.04 -2.92 -13.56
C ALA A 115 10.84 -2.02 -14.51
N ALA A 116 10.41 -0.77 -14.71
CA ALA A 116 11.17 0.20 -15.50
C ALA A 116 12.50 0.61 -14.83
N VAL A 117 12.50 0.82 -13.50
CA VAL A 117 13.72 1.10 -12.73
C VAL A 117 14.72 -0.06 -12.84
N LYS A 118 14.24 -1.30 -12.67
CA LYS A 118 15.06 -2.50 -12.81
C LYS A 118 15.59 -2.65 -14.24
N GLN A 119 14.79 -2.36 -15.25
CA GLN A 119 15.24 -2.39 -16.65
C GLN A 119 16.36 -1.36 -16.88
N PHE A 120 16.20 -0.13 -16.35
CA PHE A 120 17.23 0.89 -16.44
C PHE A 120 18.53 0.48 -15.73
N ALA A 121 18.45 -0.26 -14.62
CA ALA A 121 19.63 -0.82 -13.96
C ALA A 121 20.48 -1.67 -14.92
N TYR A 122 19.88 -2.43 -15.83
CA TYR A 122 20.60 -3.16 -16.87
C TYR A 122 21.15 -2.24 -17.96
N ASP A 123 20.35 -1.27 -18.41
CA ASP A 123 20.76 -0.35 -19.49
C ASP A 123 21.94 0.51 -19.08
N MET A 124 21.96 0.98 -17.82
CA MET A 124 23.02 1.83 -17.31
C MET A 124 24.35 1.10 -17.12
N GLN A 125 24.39 -0.24 -17.08
CA GLN A 125 25.65 -1.02 -17.02
C GLN A 125 26.61 -0.71 -18.17
N LYS A 126 26.11 -0.12 -19.27
CA LYS A 126 26.93 0.30 -20.41
C LYS A 126 27.62 1.65 -20.20
N GLN A 127 27.22 2.40 -19.19
CA GLN A 127 27.75 3.74 -18.89
C GLN A 127 28.95 3.63 -17.94
N ALA A 128 29.98 4.48 -18.13
CA ALA A 128 31.20 4.39 -17.32
C ALA A 128 30.95 4.71 -15.84
N TRP A 129 30.20 5.79 -15.55
CA TRP A 129 29.94 6.28 -14.19
C TRP A 129 29.12 5.29 -13.33
N SER A 130 28.32 4.42 -13.95
CA SER A 130 27.47 3.47 -13.23
C SER A 130 28.26 2.28 -12.66
N LYS A 131 29.45 2.02 -13.24
CA LYS A 131 30.36 0.94 -12.83
C LYS A 131 31.23 1.33 -11.63
N GLU A 132 31.25 2.61 -11.28
CA GLU A 132 31.96 3.08 -10.10
C GLU A 132 31.33 2.50 -8.84
N VAL A 133 32.17 2.09 -7.90
CA VAL A 133 31.71 1.66 -6.58
C VAL A 133 31.17 2.88 -5.85
N SER A 134 29.97 2.77 -5.27
CA SER A 134 29.40 3.86 -4.49
C SER A 134 30.22 4.05 -3.19
N PRO A 135 30.77 5.25 -2.92
CA PRO A 135 31.48 5.50 -1.65
C PRO A 135 30.53 5.47 -0.44
N HIS A 136 29.22 5.58 -0.68
CA HIS A 136 28.17 5.61 0.36
C HIS A 136 27.46 4.27 0.55
N HIS A 137 28.01 3.18 -0.01
CA HIS A 137 27.33 1.90 -0.02
C HIS A 137 26.98 1.37 1.40
N ALA A 138 27.91 1.49 2.34
CA ALA A 138 27.66 1.11 3.74
C ALA A 138 26.57 1.99 4.39
N ASP A 139 26.54 3.28 4.05
CA ASP A 139 25.54 4.23 4.55
C ASP A 139 24.15 3.96 3.95
N ILE A 140 24.08 3.53 2.68
CA ILE A 140 22.84 3.11 2.01
C ILE A 140 22.23 1.91 2.75
N LEU A 141 23.00 0.85 3.00
CA LEU A 141 22.49 -0.33 3.70
C LEU A 141 22.05 0.00 5.13
N LYS A 142 22.84 0.81 5.85
CA LYS A 142 22.51 1.26 7.20
C LYS A 142 21.20 2.06 7.21
N THR A 143 21.07 3.02 6.30
CA THR A 143 19.87 3.84 6.15
C THR A 143 18.65 2.98 5.81
N ALA A 144 18.78 2.03 4.87
CA ALA A 144 17.70 1.12 4.52
C ALA A 144 17.19 0.30 5.72
N ARG A 145 18.10 -0.16 6.61
CA ARG A 145 17.74 -0.85 7.86
C ARG A 145 17.00 0.07 8.81
N THR A 146 17.54 1.25 9.10
CA THR A 146 16.91 2.24 9.99
C THR A 146 15.52 2.66 9.50
N LEU A 147 15.35 2.94 8.21
CA LEU A 147 14.06 3.31 7.64
C LEU A 147 13.03 2.19 7.74
N SER A 148 13.46 0.93 7.66
CA SER A 148 12.56 -0.23 7.74
C SER A 148 12.00 -0.47 9.15
N GLU A 149 12.71 0.01 10.18
CA GLU A 149 12.28 -0.05 11.58
C GLU A 149 11.52 1.22 12.01
N THR A 150 11.54 2.27 11.19
CA THR A 150 10.95 3.57 11.54
C THR A 150 9.55 3.70 10.97
N SER A 151 8.55 3.80 11.85
CA SER A 151 7.20 4.17 11.45
C SER A 151 7.15 5.60 10.91
N ARG A 152 6.60 5.77 9.71
CA ARG A 152 6.37 7.08 9.08
C ARG A 152 5.27 7.82 9.84
N LYS A 153 5.54 9.06 10.24
CA LYS A 153 4.52 9.94 10.83
C LYS A 153 3.98 10.85 9.74
N ALA A 154 2.66 10.85 9.56
CA ALA A 154 2.04 11.80 8.64
C ALA A 154 2.16 13.23 9.19
N THR A 155 2.53 14.18 8.34
CA THR A 155 2.55 15.61 8.71
C THR A 155 1.11 16.14 8.83
N PRO A 156 0.89 17.26 9.54
CA PRO A 156 -0.42 17.92 9.57
C PRO A 156 -0.97 18.24 8.16
N GLU A 157 -0.10 18.63 7.23
CA GLU A 157 -0.43 18.94 5.84
C GLU A 157 -0.85 17.69 5.07
N GLU A 158 -0.16 16.56 5.27
CA GLU A 158 -0.54 15.27 4.67
C GLU A 158 -1.90 14.79 5.20
N ILE A 159 -2.16 14.97 6.50
CA ILE A 159 -3.46 14.64 7.11
C ILE A 159 -4.57 15.55 6.56
N ALA A 160 -4.29 16.85 6.41
CA ALA A 160 -5.23 17.80 5.83
C ALA A 160 -5.54 17.47 4.37
N THR A 161 -4.52 17.18 3.56
CA THR A 161 -4.66 16.75 2.17
C THR A 161 -5.48 15.48 2.08
N PHE A 162 -5.22 14.49 2.94
CA PHE A 162 -6.01 13.28 3.00
C PHE A 162 -7.48 13.56 3.36
N ARG A 163 -7.75 14.49 4.29
CA ARG A 163 -9.12 14.90 4.64
C ARG A 163 -9.86 15.52 3.44
N THR A 164 -9.24 16.45 2.72
CA THR A 164 -9.83 17.06 1.51
C THR A 164 -10.16 16.02 0.45
N LEU A 165 -9.31 14.99 0.30
CA LEU A 165 -9.59 13.86 -0.60
C LEU A 165 -10.83 13.06 -0.19
N LEU A 166 -11.21 13.06 1.10
CA LEU A 166 -12.42 12.38 1.57
C LEU A 166 -13.70 13.14 1.20
N GLU A 167 -13.59 14.47 1.11
CA GLU A 167 -14.71 15.36 0.79
C GLU A 167 -14.99 15.38 -0.72
N THR A 168 -14.03 14.91 -1.52
CA THR A 168 -14.19 14.79 -2.98
C THR A 168 -14.97 13.51 -3.30
N PRO A 169 -16.10 13.58 -4.03
CA PRO A 169 -16.83 12.39 -4.45
C PRO A 169 -15.91 11.44 -5.21
N ALA A 170 -15.76 10.22 -4.71
CA ALA A 170 -14.99 9.20 -5.41
C ALA A 170 -15.70 8.83 -6.73
N ALA A 171 -14.95 8.84 -7.83
CA ALA A 171 -15.44 8.30 -9.09
C ALA A 171 -15.91 6.84 -8.91
N ALA A 172 -16.86 6.40 -9.73
CA ALA A 172 -17.25 5.00 -9.77
C ALA A 172 -16.01 4.13 -10.07
N PRO A 173 -15.90 2.94 -9.46
CA PRO A 173 -14.77 2.07 -9.68
C PRO A 173 -14.61 1.74 -11.17
N ALA A 174 -13.37 1.71 -11.64
CA ALA A 174 -13.05 1.47 -13.05
C ALA A 174 -13.16 -0.01 -13.41
N SER A 175 -13.18 -0.90 -12.41
CA SER A 175 -13.30 -2.35 -12.58
C SER A 175 -14.64 -2.87 -12.02
N PRO A 176 -15.30 -3.83 -12.69
CA PRO A 176 -16.52 -4.43 -12.17
C PRO A 176 -16.24 -5.20 -10.87
N ALA A 177 -17.21 -5.21 -9.95
CA ALA A 177 -17.08 -5.94 -8.71
C ALA A 177 -16.85 -7.44 -8.97
N ALA A 178 -15.83 -8.01 -8.33
CA ALA A 178 -15.54 -9.43 -8.42
C ALA A 178 -16.68 -10.27 -7.79
N GLY A 179 -16.78 -11.54 -8.18
CA GLY A 179 -17.69 -12.49 -7.54
C GLY A 179 -17.40 -12.64 -6.04
N LEU A 180 -18.42 -12.97 -5.25
CA LEU A 180 -18.37 -12.99 -3.76
C LEU A 180 -17.28 -13.90 -3.14
N GLN A 181 -16.68 -14.82 -3.91
CA GLN A 181 -15.59 -15.71 -3.47
C GLN A 181 -14.18 -15.14 -3.71
N ALA A 182 -14.03 -13.93 -4.24
CA ALA A 182 -12.76 -13.43 -4.76
C ALA A 182 -12.07 -12.34 -3.92
N TYR A 183 -12.67 -11.90 -2.79
CA TYR A 183 -12.07 -10.81 -2.01
C TYR A 183 -10.88 -11.29 -1.19
N SER A 184 -9.78 -10.53 -1.28
CA SER A 184 -8.63 -10.74 -0.42
C SER A 184 -8.94 -10.43 1.05
N ARG A 185 -8.13 -10.96 1.96
CA ARG A 185 -8.29 -10.74 3.41
C ARG A 185 -8.28 -9.24 3.77
N LEU A 186 -7.39 -8.44 3.17
CA LEU A 186 -7.33 -7.02 3.50
C LEU A 186 -8.45 -6.19 2.87
N THR A 187 -8.98 -6.60 1.71
CA THR A 187 -10.19 -5.98 1.18
C THR A 187 -11.36 -6.17 2.16
N LEU A 188 -11.52 -7.38 2.72
CA LEU A 188 -12.55 -7.65 3.72
C LEU A 188 -12.33 -6.85 5.02
N ARG A 189 -11.08 -6.73 5.49
CA ARG A 189 -10.77 -5.92 6.67
C ARG A 189 -11.02 -4.44 6.45
N ALA A 190 -10.68 -3.91 5.27
CA ALA A 190 -11.01 -2.54 4.91
C ALA A 190 -12.54 -2.32 4.93
N LEU A 191 -13.32 -3.25 4.36
CA LEU A 191 -14.78 -3.20 4.44
C LEU A 191 -15.31 -3.33 5.87
N ALA A 192 -14.70 -4.16 6.72
CA ALA A 192 -15.05 -4.30 8.13
C ALA A 192 -14.83 -2.99 8.89
N VAL A 193 -13.66 -2.37 8.73
CA VAL A 193 -13.34 -1.07 9.33
C VAL A 193 -14.27 0.03 8.82
N ALA A 194 -14.61 0.03 7.52
CA ALA A 194 -15.60 0.94 6.96
C ALA A 194 -16.98 0.72 7.58
N ALA A 195 -17.40 -0.54 7.72
CA ALA A 195 -18.69 -0.89 8.30
C ALA A 195 -18.80 -0.43 9.76
N MET A 196 -17.78 -0.74 10.57
CA MET A 196 -17.71 -0.28 11.96
C MET A 196 -17.74 1.25 12.07
N THR A 197 -17.08 1.95 11.15
CA THR A 197 -17.11 3.41 11.07
C THR A 197 -18.50 3.94 10.75
N ALA A 198 -19.19 3.38 9.76
CA ALA A 198 -20.56 3.77 9.41
C ALA A 198 -21.59 3.44 10.51
N LEU A 199 -21.34 2.40 11.31
CA LEU A 199 -22.10 2.06 12.53
C LEU A 199 -21.79 2.99 13.71
N GLY A 200 -20.91 3.98 13.54
CA GLY A 200 -20.54 4.94 14.59
C GLY A 200 -19.62 4.36 15.67
N GLN A 201 -18.99 3.21 15.42
CA GLN A 201 -18.12 2.51 16.37
C GLN A 201 -16.65 2.90 16.23
N SER A 202 -16.35 4.04 15.59
CA SER A 202 -14.98 4.53 15.38
C SER A 202 -14.45 5.45 16.48
N ARG A 203 -15.12 5.48 17.64
CA ARG A 203 -14.78 6.34 18.78
C ARG A 203 -13.64 5.76 19.62
N GLU A 204 -13.07 6.58 20.50
CA GLU A 204 -11.90 6.22 21.31
C GLU A 204 -12.16 4.98 22.19
N GLU A 205 -13.37 4.82 22.71
CA GLU A 205 -13.76 3.63 23.50
C GLU A 205 -13.65 2.30 22.72
N ASN A 206 -13.68 2.34 21.39
CA ASN A 206 -13.62 1.17 20.51
C ASN A 206 -12.27 1.05 19.76
N LEU A 207 -11.26 1.85 20.13
CA LEU A 207 -10.00 1.90 19.40
C LEU A 207 -9.27 0.55 19.37
N ALA A 208 -9.36 -0.24 20.45
CA ALA A 208 -8.77 -1.58 20.50
C ALA A 208 -9.45 -2.54 19.49
N LEU A 209 -10.77 -2.47 19.38
CA LEU A 209 -11.54 -3.29 18.44
C LEU A 209 -11.26 -2.89 16.98
N LEU A 210 -11.16 -1.60 16.69
CA LEU A 210 -10.74 -1.11 15.38
C LEU A 210 -9.32 -1.55 15.05
N THR A 211 -8.40 -1.44 16.01
CA THR A 211 -7.00 -1.88 15.83
C THR A 211 -6.92 -3.36 15.52
N TYR A 212 -7.71 -4.17 16.22
CA TYR A 212 -7.85 -5.59 15.94
C TYR A 212 -8.41 -5.87 14.52
N ALA A 213 -9.44 -5.13 14.11
CA ALA A 213 -10.03 -5.28 12.77
C ALA A 213 -9.03 -4.90 11.66
N MET A 214 -8.18 -3.89 11.90
CA MET A 214 -7.13 -3.45 10.97
C MET A 214 -5.94 -4.42 10.87
N ALA A 215 -5.65 -5.17 11.93
CA ALA A 215 -4.49 -6.04 12.01
C ALA A 215 -4.73 -7.38 11.30
N GLU A 216 -3.87 -7.74 10.35
CA GLU A 216 -3.82 -9.08 9.75
C GLU A 216 -2.40 -9.62 9.92
N PRO A 217 -2.17 -10.53 10.90
CA PRO A 217 -0.82 -10.97 11.31
C PRO A 217 0.04 -11.56 10.19
N ASP A 218 -0.57 -12.06 9.13
CA ASP A 218 0.16 -12.68 8.01
C ASP A 218 0.32 -11.74 6.80
N SER A 219 -0.31 -10.56 6.83
CA SER A 219 -0.40 -9.68 5.65
C SER A 219 0.87 -8.86 5.38
N ASP A 220 1.70 -8.64 6.39
CA ASP A 220 2.93 -7.87 6.25
C ASP A 220 4.16 -8.76 5.99
N GLN A 221 4.02 -10.09 6.11
CA GLN A 221 5.10 -11.04 5.87
C GLN A 221 5.74 -10.87 4.49
N CYS A 222 4.94 -10.56 3.46
CA CYS A 222 5.45 -10.28 2.12
C CYS A 222 6.40 -9.07 2.12
N LEU A 223 5.99 -7.96 2.75
CA LEU A 223 6.81 -6.75 2.86
C LEU A 223 8.04 -6.98 3.74
N ARG A 224 7.90 -7.75 4.84
CA ARG A 224 9.02 -8.15 5.69
C ARG A 224 10.08 -8.90 4.87
N MET A 225 9.65 -9.84 4.02
CA MET A 225 10.56 -10.55 3.12
C MET A 225 11.18 -9.62 2.07
N ALA A 226 10.41 -8.68 1.51
CA ALA A 226 10.96 -7.67 0.58
C ALA A 226 12.10 -6.87 1.22
N LYS A 227 11.95 -6.45 2.49
CA LYS A 227 13.03 -5.77 3.25
C LYS A 227 14.24 -6.67 3.49
N LEU A 228 14.04 -7.95 3.83
CA LEU A 228 15.14 -8.89 4.02
C LEU A 228 15.91 -9.14 2.71
N ASN A 229 15.19 -9.28 1.59
CA ASN A 229 15.79 -9.45 0.27
C ASN A 229 16.57 -8.20 -0.14
N LEU A 230 16.02 -7.00 0.13
CA LEU A 230 16.73 -5.74 -0.05
C LEU A 230 18.06 -5.73 0.70
N PHE A 231 18.07 -6.09 1.98
CA PHE A 231 19.30 -6.06 2.77
C PHE A 231 20.36 -7.04 2.26
N GLN A 232 19.93 -8.20 1.76
CA GLN A 232 20.83 -9.18 1.15
C GLN A 232 21.39 -8.67 -0.18
N CYS A 233 20.54 -8.08 -1.02
CA CYS A 233 20.94 -7.48 -2.29
C CYS A 233 21.92 -6.34 -2.08
N LEU A 234 21.58 -5.39 -1.20
CA LEU A 234 22.46 -4.27 -0.86
C LEU A 234 23.74 -4.77 -0.21
N ALA A 235 23.74 -5.78 0.68
CA ALA A 235 24.98 -6.23 1.32
C ALA A 235 26.08 -6.72 0.38
N VAL A 236 25.74 -7.06 -0.88
CA VAL A 236 26.69 -7.50 -1.90
C VAL A 236 26.80 -6.55 -3.08
N ALA A 237 26.02 -5.46 -3.11
CA ALA A 237 26.07 -4.50 -4.21
C ALA A 237 27.38 -3.69 -4.15
N GLY A 238 27.98 -3.42 -5.31
CA GLY A 238 29.20 -2.62 -5.41
C GLY A 238 29.02 -1.42 -6.35
N PRO A 239 28.95 -1.66 -7.67
CA PRO A 239 28.64 -0.62 -8.63
C PRO A 239 27.26 0.02 -8.45
N ARG A 240 27.14 1.30 -8.81
CA ARG A 240 25.86 2.06 -8.69
C ARG A 240 24.68 1.40 -9.40
N TYR A 241 24.90 0.69 -10.50
CA TYR A 241 23.82 -0.01 -11.19
C TYR A 241 23.21 -1.15 -10.36
N GLU A 242 23.96 -1.73 -9.42
CA GLU A 242 23.46 -2.76 -8.51
C GLU A 242 22.57 -2.14 -7.42
N ASP A 243 22.90 -0.95 -6.92
CA ASP A 243 22.01 -0.19 -6.03
C ASP A 243 20.66 0.11 -6.71
N VAL A 244 20.67 0.50 -7.99
CA VAL A 244 19.44 0.73 -8.79
C VAL A 244 18.68 -0.57 -9.01
N PHE A 245 19.38 -1.69 -9.22
CA PHE A 245 18.74 -3.00 -9.32
C PHE A 245 18.02 -3.36 -8.00
N CYS A 246 18.70 -3.23 -6.86
CA CYS A 246 18.12 -3.52 -5.55
C CYS A 246 16.92 -2.60 -5.24
N LEU A 247 17.01 -1.31 -5.60
CA LEU A 247 15.90 -0.36 -5.54
C LEU A 247 14.70 -0.84 -6.37
N GLY A 248 14.92 -1.11 -7.66
CA GLY A 248 13.85 -1.51 -8.58
C GLY A 248 13.19 -2.81 -8.15
N GLN A 249 13.97 -3.84 -7.84
CA GLN A 249 13.44 -5.16 -7.46
C GLN A 249 12.80 -5.15 -6.07
N HIS A 250 13.54 -4.78 -5.02
CA HIS A 250 13.10 -5.09 -3.65
C HIS A 250 12.35 -3.95 -2.96
N LEU A 251 12.59 -2.69 -3.36
CA LEU A 251 11.88 -1.56 -2.77
C LEU A 251 10.66 -1.12 -3.58
N VAL A 252 10.67 -1.31 -4.90
CA VAL A 252 9.58 -0.84 -5.76
C VAL A 252 8.71 -1.99 -6.26
N ILE A 253 9.27 -2.99 -6.96
CA ILE A 253 8.51 -4.16 -7.44
C ILE A 253 7.92 -4.93 -6.27
N ASP A 254 8.75 -5.46 -5.38
CA ASP A 254 8.29 -6.35 -4.31
C ASP A 254 7.26 -5.62 -3.40
N THR A 255 7.50 -4.36 -3.03
CA THR A 255 6.54 -3.56 -2.25
C THR A 255 5.20 -3.41 -2.96
N GLY A 256 5.22 -3.00 -4.25
CA GLY A 256 4.00 -2.83 -5.03
C GLY A 256 3.24 -4.15 -5.22
N GLN A 257 3.95 -5.26 -5.46
CA GLN A 257 3.37 -6.59 -5.61
C GLN A 257 2.75 -7.09 -4.31
N CYS A 258 3.44 -6.92 -3.18
CA CYS A 258 2.92 -7.31 -1.86
C CYS A 258 1.61 -6.59 -1.56
N VAL A 259 1.57 -5.27 -1.68
CA VAL A 259 0.35 -4.49 -1.41
C VAL A 259 -0.75 -4.84 -2.42
N ALA A 260 -0.45 -4.88 -3.72
CA ALA A 260 -1.46 -5.17 -4.74
C ALA A 260 -2.12 -6.55 -4.55
N LYS A 261 -1.31 -7.58 -4.27
CA LYS A 261 -1.79 -8.94 -4.03
C LYS A 261 -2.74 -9.00 -2.83
N GLU A 262 -2.37 -8.35 -1.73
CA GLU A 262 -3.20 -8.34 -0.52
C GLU A 262 -4.52 -7.56 -0.70
N PHE A 263 -4.66 -6.78 -1.78
CA PHE A 263 -5.88 -6.05 -2.16
C PHE A 263 -6.45 -6.52 -3.50
N GLY A 264 -6.37 -7.83 -3.78
CA GLY A 264 -7.13 -8.48 -4.86
C GLY A 264 -6.62 -8.20 -6.29
N ARG A 265 -5.52 -7.46 -6.45
CA ARG A 265 -4.93 -7.16 -7.76
C ARG A 265 -3.83 -8.15 -8.09
N SER A 266 -3.99 -8.87 -9.21
CA SER A 266 -2.89 -9.61 -9.82
C SER A 266 -1.88 -8.63 -10.41
N THR A 267 -0.61 -8.80 -10.09
CA THR A 267 0.51 -8.05 -10.66
C THR A 267 1.25 -8.83 -11.73
N ALA A 268 0.64 -9.87 -12.31
CA ALA A 268 1.20 -10.52 -13.49
C ALA A 268 1.53 -9.44 -14.53
N ALA A 269 2.78 -9.39 -14.96
CA ALA A 269 3.25 -8.37 -15.89
C ALA A 269 2.32 -8.33 -17.12
N PRO A 270 2.02 -7.15 -17.69
CA PRO A 270 1.40 -7.10 -19.01
C PRO A 270 2.27 -7.93 -19.97
N PRO A 271 1.67 -8.71 -20.90
CA PRO A 271 2.46 -9.44 -21.88
C PRO A 271 3.42 -8.46 -22.56
N ALA A 272 4.68 -8.87 -22.68
CA ALA A 272 5.71 -8.07 -23.33
C ALA A 272 5.13 -7.50 -24.64
N ALA A 273 5.20 -6.18 -24.80
CA ALA A 273 4.74 -5.54 -26.02
C ALA A 273 5.44 -6.25 -27.19
N ALA A 274 4.65 -6.77 -28.13
CA ALA A 274 5.18 -7.35 -29.35
C ALA A 274 6.03 -6.29 -30.03
N THR A 275 7.34 -6.53 -30.08
CA THR A 275 8.27 -5.75 -30.90
C THR A 275 7.84 -5.88 -32.35
N HIS A 276 7.42 -4.77 -32.95
CA HIS A 276 7.31 -4.60 -34.40
C HIS A 276 8.68 -4.36 -35.03
#